data_AF-A0A8J8AJG4-F1
#
_entry.id   AF-A0A8J8AJG4-F1
#
_cell.length_a   1.000
_cell.length_b   1.000
_cell.length_c   1.000
_cell.angle_alpha   90.00
_cell.angle_beta   90.00
_cell.angle_gamma   90.00
#
_symmetry.space_group_name_H-M   'P 1'
#
loop_
_entity.id
_entity.type
_entity.pdbx_description
1 polymer ?
#
loop_
_entity_poly.entity_id
_entity_poly.type
_entity_poly.pdbx_seq_one_letter_code
_entity_poly.pdbx_strand_id
1 'polypeptide(L)'
;TTLAENIIKYRNEIGGFNSRNQLLKVPRLGGKAYEQCAGFLRVKESNNPLDASAVHPEAYNIVANIAKDLQVDIASLIGNEQLLKTVNAKKYVTEEIGELTIKDILNELNKPGLDPRSELEQFEFA
;
A
#
# COMPACT_ATOMS: atom_id res chain seq x y z
N THR A 1 -20.68 -15.89 -11.49
CA THR A 1 -19.52 -15.88 -10.60
C THR A 1 -19.02 -14.46 -10.46
N THR A 2 -19.12 -13.95 -9.25
CA THR A 2 -18.68 -12.59 -8.90
C THR A 2 -17.15 -12.56 -8.82
N LEU A 3 -16.53 -11.39 -9.01
CA LEU A 3 -15.07 -11.23 -8.92
C LEU A 3 -14.53 -11.66 -7.55
N ALA A 4 -15.29 -11.38 -6.48
CA ALA A 4 -14.96 -11.78 -5.12
C ALA A 4 -14.84 -13.31 -4.97
N GLU A 5 -15.76 -14.09 -5.56
CA GLU A 5 -15.67 -15.56 -5.55
C GLU A 5 -14.41 -16.06 -6.25
N ASN A 6 -14.02 -15.44 -7.37
CA ASN A 6 -12.81 -15.81 -8.09
C ASN A 6 -11.54 -15.53 -7.26
N ILE A 7 -11.51 -14.42 -6.51
CA ILE A 7 -10.39 -14.10 -5.61
C ILE A 7 -10.28 -15.15 -4.51
N ILE A 8 -11.39 -15.53 -3.88
CA ILE A 8 -11.40 -16.56 -2.83
C ILE A 8 -10.95 -17.91 -3.37
N LYS A 9 -11.49 -18.33 -4.53
CA LYS A 9 -11.11 -19.58 -5.18
C LYS A 9 -9.61 -19.61 -5.48
N TYR A 10 -9.09 -18.56 -6.11
CA TYR A 10 -7.68 -18.48 -6.47
C TYR A 10 -6.79 -18.46 -5.22
N ARG A 11 -7.17 -17.72 -4.16
CA ARG A 11 -6.46 -17.73 -2.87
C ARG A 11 -6.36 -19.14 -2.28
N ASN A 12 -7.44 -19.91 -2.33
CA ASN A 12 -7.47 -21.27 -1.80
C ASN A 12 -6.59 -22.22 -2.64
N GLU A 13 -6.49 -22.01 -3.95
CA GLU A 13 -5.63 -22.81 -4.84
C GLU A 13 -4.14 -22.55 -4.59
N ILE A 14 -3.74 -21.30 -4.33
CA ILE A 14 -2.32 -20.94 -4.10
C ILE A 14 -1.91 -20.94 -2.62
N GLY A 15 -2.85 -21.11 -1.69
CA GLY A 15 -2.62 -21.12 -0.24
C GLY A 15 -2.48 -19.75 0.42
N GLY A 16 -2.65 -18.65 -0.32
CA GLY A 16 -2.48 -17.28 0.17
C GLY A 16 -1.80 -16.37 -0.84
N PHE A 17 -2.03 -15.06 -0.75
CA PHE A 17 -1.34 -14.08 -1.58
C PHE A 17 -0.04 -13.64 -0.88
N ASN A 18 1.08 -13.72 -1.60
CA ASN A 18 2.40 -13.24 -1.15
C ASN A 18 2.82 -11.95 -1.87
N SER A 19 2.00 -11.48 -2.81
CA SER A 19 2.16 -10.17 -3.46
C SER A 19 0.86 -9.73 -4.13
N ARG A 20 0.62 -8.41 -4.20
CA ARG A 20 -0.50 -7.86 -4.99
C ARG A 20 -0.45 -8.24 -6.45
N ASN A 21 0.73 -8.41 -7.03
CA ASN A 21 0.87 -8.81 -8.44
C ASN A 21 0.25 -10.18 -8.74
N GLN A 22 0.08 -11.04 -7.73
CA GLN A 22 -0.61 -12.31 -7.91
C GLN A 22 -2.11 -12.13 -8.17
N LEU A 23 -2.71 -10.98 -7.80
CA LEU A 23 -4.11 -10.68 -8.10
C LEU A 23 -4.35 -10.59 -9.61
N LEU A 24 -3.37 -10.16 -10.40
CA LEU A 24 -3.47 -10.14 -11.88
C LEU A 24 -3.67 -11.53 -12.49
N LYS A 25 -3.38 -12.60 -11.75
CA LYS A 25 -3.62 -13.98 -12.18
C LYS A 25 -5.03 -14.48 -11.86
N VAL A 26 -5.81 -13.71 -11.10
CA VAL A 26 -7.20 -14.06 -10.76
C VAL A 26 -8.05 -14.01 -12.03
N PRO A 27 -8.79 -15.08 -12.37
CA PRO A 27 -9.65 -15.09 -13.54
C PRO A 27 -10.66 -13.94 -13.51
N ARG A 28 -10.76 -13.22 -14.64
CA ARG A 28 -11.63 -12.04 -14.85
C ARG A 28 -11.22 -10.78 -14.07
N LEU A 29 -10.10 -10.77 -13.36
CA LEU A 29 -9.50 -9.52 -12.88
C LEU A 29 -8.64 -8.92 -14.00
N GLY A 30 -9.21 -8.00 -14.78
CA GLY A 30 -8.47 -7.27 -15.81
C GLY A 30 -7.54 -6.20 -15.22
N GLY A 31 -6.58 -5.72 -16.01
CA GLY A 31 -5.61 -4.70 -15.59
C GLY A 31 -6.25 -3.42 -15.03
N LYS A 32 -7.30 -2.90 -15.68
CA LYS A 32 -8.06 -1.75 -15.17
C LYS A 32 -8.75 -2.02 -13.83
N ALA A 33 -9.32 -3.22 -13.67
CA ALA A 33 -9.95 -3.59 -12.41
C ALA A 33 -8.91 -3.71 -11.29
N TYR A 34 -7.73 -4.27 -11.60
CA TYR A 34 -6.61 -4.34 -10.68
C TYR A 34 -6.14 -2.94 -10.26
N GLU A 35 -5.91 -2.03 -11.21
CA GLU A 35 -5.53 -0.64 -10.95
C GLU A 35 -6.52 0.04 -10.00
N GLN A 36 -7.83 -0.12 -10.24
CA GLN A 36 -8.83 0.50 -9.37
C GLN A 36 -8.88 -0.10 -7.95
N CYS A 37 -8.55 -1.39 -7.79
CA CYS A 37 -8.66 -2.05 -6.48
C CYS A 37 -7.34 -2.19 -5.71
N ALA A 38 -6.19 -2.09 -6.37
CA ALA A 38 -4.89 -2.49 -5.78
C ALA A 38 -4.52 -1.68 -4.54
N GLY A 39 -4.88 -0.39 -4.48
CA GLY A 39 -4.64 0.46 -3.30
C GLY A 39 -5.48 0.09 -2.08
N PHE A 40 -6.60 -0.62 -2.27
CA PHE A 40 -7.51 -1.01 -1.20
C PHE A 40 -7.26 -2.43 -0.70
N LEU A 41 -6.58 -3.28 -1.49
CA LEU A 41 -6.31 -4.67 -1.16
C LEU A 41 -4.95 -4.81 -0.46
N ARG A 42 -4.97 -5.09 0.84
CA ARG A 42 -3.74 -5.26 1.65
C ARG A 42 -3.33 -6.72 1.74
N VAL A 43 -2.03 -6.98 1.57
CA VAL A 43 -1.42 -8.31 1.74
C VAL A 43 -0.39 -8.20 2.88
N LYS A 44 -0.70 -8.79 4.05
CA LYS A 44 0.11 -8.61 5.27
C LYS A 44 1.42 -9.38 5.23
N GLU A 45 1.41 -10.60 4.68
CA GLU A 45 2.58 -11.50 4.59
C GLU A 45 3.22 -11.44 3.20
N SER A 46 3.27 -10.24 2.62
CA SER A 46 3.86 -10.03 1.31
C SER A 46 5.37 -9.97 1.36
N ASN A 47 6.00 -10.35 0.24
CA ASN A 47 7.43 -10.15 0.04
C ASN A 47 7.79 -8.65 -0.09
N ASN A 48 6.85 -7.83 -0.56
CA ASN A 48 7.02 -6.38 -0.65
C ASN A 48 6.31 -5.72 0.53
N PRO A 49 7.03 -5.02 1.43
CA PRO A 49 6.41 -4.42 2.61
C PRO A 49 5.38 -3.32 2.27
N LEU A 50 5.41 -2.76 1.06
CA LEU A 50 4.42 -1.78 0.59
C LEU A 50 3.06 -2.39 0.25
N ASP A 51 2.95 -3.71 0.07
CA ASP A 51 1.66 -4.36 -0.18
C ASP A 51 0.76 -4.37 1.09
N ALA A 52 1.36 -4.16 2.26
CA ALA A 52 0.64 -4.06 3.54
C ALA A 52 0.07 -2.65 3.81
N SER A 53 0.57 -1.61 3.13
CA SER A 53 0.10 -0.23 3.27
C SER A 53 -0.94 0.14 2.20
N ALA A 54 -1.56 1.31 2.29
CA ALA A 54 -2.46 1.82 1.24
C ALA A 54 -1.71 2.41 0.03
N VAL A 55 -0.37 2.33 -0.02
CA VAL A 55 0.42 2.85 -1.14
C VAL A 55 0.07 2.07 -2.41
N HIS A 56 -0.36 2.77 -3.44
CA HIS A 56 -0.71 2.18 -4.73
C HIS A 56 0.54 1.63 -5.44
N PRO A 57 0.48 0.48 -6.16
CA PRO A 57 1.64 -0.06 -6.88
C PRO A 57 2.29 0.89 -7.88
N GLU A 58 1.52 1.82 -8.46
CA GLU A 58 2.01 2.88 -9.34
C GLU A 58 3.06 3.78 -8.65
N ALA A 59 2.92 3.98 -7.35
CA ALA A 59 3.82 4.80 -6.55
C ALA A 59 5.06 4.04 -6.03
N TYR A 60 5.20 2.72 -6.30
CA TYR A 60 6.33 1.93 -5.77
C TYR A 60 7.68 2.44 -6.27
N ASN A 61 7.73 2.93 -7.52
CA ASN A 61 8.93 3.53 -8.09
C ASN A 61 9.34 4.80 -7.34
N ILE A 62 8.37 5.62 -6.91
CA ILE A 62 8.64 6.84 -6.14
C ILE A 62 9.20 6.48 -4.76
N VAL A 63 8.58 5.52 -4.07
CA VAL A 63 9.06 5.08 -2.75
C VAL A 63 10.46 4.46 -2.84
N ALA A 64 10.73 3.68 -3.89
CA ALA A 64 12.07 3.14 -4.14
C ALA A 64 13.12 4.24 -4.39
N ASN A 65 12.75 5.31 -5.11
CA ASN A 65 13.64 6.45 -5.33
C ASN A 65 13.92 7.22 -4.03
N ILE A 66 12.90 7.42 -3.17
CA ILE A 66 13.05 8.03 -1.86
C ILE A 66 14.01 7.21 -0.98
N ALA A 67 13.83 5.89 -0.96
CA ALA A 67 14.68 4.96 -0.21
C ALA A 67 16.14 5.03 -0.68
N LYS A 68 16.34 5.08 -2.01
CA LYS A 68 17.67 5.19 -2.62
C LYS A 68 18.35 6.52 -2.26
N ASP A 69 17.62 7.63 -2.32
CA ASP A 69 18.15 8.96 -1.98
C ASP A 69 18.53 9.08 -0.51
N LEU A 70 17.79 8.41 0.37
CA LEU A 70 18.08 8.34 1.80
C LEU A 70 19.08 7.23 2.18
N GLN A 71 19.48 6.39 1.22
CA GLN A 71 20.36 5.24 1.43
C GLN A 71 19.85 4.27 2.52
N VAL A 72 18.54 4.05 2.56
CA VAL A 72 17.90 3.14 3.51
C VAL A 72 17.06 2.10 2.77
N ASP A 73 16.79 0.98 3.43
CA ASP A 73 15.86 -0.01 2.91
C ASP A 73 14.40 0.48 3.00
N ILE A 74 13.56 0.03 2.07
CA ILE A 74 12.12 0.38 2.04
C ILE A 74 11.44 -0.01 3.36
N ALA A 75 11.81 -1.17 3.93
CA ALA A 75 11.28 -1.61 5.21
C ALA A 75 11.63 -0.66 6.37
N SER A 76 12.79 0.00 6.31
CA SER A 76 13.23 0.95 7.33
C SER A 76 12.59 2.34 7.21
N LEU A 77 11.96 2.65 6.07
CA LEU A 77 11.17 3.88 5.90
C LEU A 77 9.80 3.79 6.56
N ILE A 78 9.21 2.60 6.56
CA ILE A 78 7.85 2.39 7.08
C ILE A 78 7.86 2.58 8.60
N GLY A 79 7.04 3.50 9.10
CA GLY A 79 6.97 3.87 10.51
C GLY A 79 8.09 4.80 10.99
N ASN A 80 9.02 5.21 10.11
CA ASN A 80 10.14 6.07 10.50
C ASN A 80 9.84 7.55 10.25
N GLU A 81 9.14 8.17 11.19
CA GLU A 81 8.72 9.56 11.12
C GLU A 81 9.88 10.54 10.90
N GLN A 82 11.04 10.26 11.50
CA GLN A 82 12.21 11.15 11.40
C GLN A 82 12.75 11.20 9.97
N LEU A 83 12.94 10.04 9.33
CA LEU A 83 13.38 9.97 7.94
C LEU A 83 12.35 10.57 7.00
N LEU A 84 11.07 10.24 7.17
CA LEU A 84 10.00 10.72 6.29
C LEU A 84 9.85 12.25 6.32
N LYS A 85 10.07 12.90 7.48
CA LYS A 85 10.06 14.36 7.60
C LYS A 85 11.20 15.06 6.85
N THR A 86 12.32 14.38 6.62
CA THR A 86 13.45 14.95 5.86
C THR A 86 13.20 14.94 4.34
N VAL A 87 12.21 14.18 3.88
CA VAL A 87 11.93 14.02 2.45
C VAL A 87 11.27 15.28 1.89
N ASN A 88 11.91 15.89 0.90
CA ASN A 88 11.31 16.98 0.13
C ASN A 88 10.39 16.43 -0.97
N ALA A 89 9.08 16.46 -0.72
CA ALA A 89 8.06 15.96 -1.65
C ALA A 89 8.16 16.55 -3.08
N LYS A 90 8.57 17.82 -3.22
CA LYS A 90 8.68 18.49 -4.52
C LYS A 90 9.70 17.83 -5.46
N LYS A 91 10.70 17.13 -4.92
CA LYS A 91 11.74 16.47 -5.71
C LYS A 91 11.19 15.28 -6.51
N TYR A 92 10.10 14.67 -6.04
CA TYR A 92 9.58 13.41 -6.59
C TYR A 92 8.30 13.61 -7.41
N VAL A 93 7.91 14.86 -7.66
CA VAL A 93 6.75 15.19 -8.51
C VAL A 93 7.01 14.73 -9.93
N THR A 94 6.05 14.02 -10.50
CA THR A 94 6.04 13.59 -11.91
C THR A 94 4.85 14.22 -12.62
N GLU A 95 4.74 14.01 -13.94
CA GLU A 95 3.59 14.49 -14.72
C GLU A 95 2.26 13.83 -14.28
N GLU A 96 2.33 12.60 -13.79
CA GLU A 96 1.18 11.81 -13.36
C GLU A 96 0.91 11.96 -11.85
N ILE A 97 1.95 12.14 -11.04
CA ILE A 97 1.87 12.16 -9.58
C ILE A 97 2.30 13.52 -9.03
N GLY A 98 1.32 14.28 -8.52
CA GLY A 98 1.51 15.59 -7.93
C GLY A 98 2.09 15.58 -6.51
N GLU A 99 2.43 16.77 -6.00
CA GLU A 99 2.99 16.96 -4.66
C GLU A 99 2.06 16.45 -3.55
N LEU A 100 0.75 16.63 -3.70
CA LEU A 100 -0.25 16.20 -2.71
C LEU A 100 -0.23 14.67 -2.55
N THR A 101 -0.25 13.93 -3.66
CA THR A 101 -0.17 12.47 -3.66
C THR A 101 1.10 11.97 -2.99
N ILE A 102 2.23 12.65 -3.19
CA ILE A 102 3.51 12.30 -2.54
C ILE A 102 3.41 12.52 -1.03
N LYS A 103 2.81 13.62 -0.58
CA LYS A 103 2.58 13.86 0.85
C LYS A 103 1.68 12.78 1.46
N ASP A 104 0.64 12.35 0.74
CA ASP A 104 -0.24 11.27 1.19
C ASP A 104 0.51 9.94 1.28
N ILE A 105 1.38 9.64 0.31
CA ILE A 105 2.27 8.47 0.36
C ILE A 105 3.20 8.54 1.59
N LEU A 106 3.81 9.70 1.87
CA LEU A 106 4.68 9.87 3.05
C LEU A 106 3.90 9.70 4.36
N ASN A 107 2.67 10.20 4.44
CA ASN A 107 1.80 10.03 5.60
C ASN A 107 1.41 8.55 5.79
N GLU A 108 1.09 7.86 4.70
CA GLU A 108 0.77 6.43 4.72
C GLU A 108 2.00 5.58 5.11
N LEU A 109 3.20 5.93 4.66
CA LEU A 109 4.43 5.28 5.10
C LEU A 109 4.70 5.51 6.60
N ASN A 110 4.31 6.67 7.12
CA ASN A 110 4.47 6.98 8.55
C ASN A 110 3.53 6.13 9.42
N LYS A 111 2.29 5.92 8.98
CA LYS A 111 1.29 5.10 9.68
C LYS A 111 0.61 4.14 8.69
N PRO A 112 1.25 3.00 8.37
CA PRO A 112 0.73 2.09 7.36
C PRO A 112 -0.60 1.49 7.79
N GLY A 113 -1.59 1.58 6.90
CA GLY A 113 -2.91 1.02 7.12
C GLY A 113 -3.71 1.72 8.21
N LEU A 114 -3.46 3.01 8.46
CA LEU A 114 -4.20 3.85 9.40
C LEU A 114 -5.70 3.59 9.27
N ASP A 115 -6.31 3.17 10.37
CA ASP A 115 -7.75 2.99 10.44
C ASP A 115 -8.43 4.37 10.55
N PRO A 116 -9.28 4.78 9.60
CA PRO A 116 -9.94 6.08 9.66
C PRO A 116 -11.09 6.13 10.68
N ARG A 117 -11.45 5.00 11.30
CA ARG A 117 -12.54 4.92 12.27
C ARG A 117 -12.13 5.55 13.60
N SER A 118 -13.09 6.17 14.28
CA SER A 118 -12.91 6.63 15.66
C SER A 118 -12.54 5.46 16.56
N GLU A 119 -11.73 5.73 17.59
CA GLU A 119 -11.48 4.76 18.64
C GLU A 119 -12.81 4.35 19.28
N LEU A 120 -12.93 3.06 19.60
CA LEU A 120 -14.11 2.53 20.27
C LEU A 120 -14.17 3.12 21.68
N GLU A 121 -15.20 3.93 21.96
CA GLU A 121 -15.50 4.35 23.33
C GLU A 121 -15.91 3.11 24.15
N GLN A 122 -15.05 2.69 25.09
CA GLN A 122 -15.40 1.68 26.06
C GLN A 122 -16.33 2.29 27.10
N PHE A 123 -17.60 1.89 27.08
CA PHE A 123 -18.54 2.19 28.16
C PHE A 123 -18.16 1.35 29.39
N GLU A 124 -17.70 1.99 30.46
CA GLU A 124 -17.63 1.36 31.77
C GLU A 124 -19.02 1.41 32.43
N PHE A 125 -19.56 0.24 32.79
CA PHE A 125 -20.75 0.15 33.63
C PHE A 125 -20.31 0.26 35.10
N ALA A 126 -20.89 1.22 35.83
CA ALA A 126 -20.71 1.41 37.27
C ALA A 126 -21.61 0.48 38.09
#